data_AF-A0A6A6SPR9-F1
#
_entry.id   AF-A0A6A6SPR9-F1
#
_cell.length_a   1.000
_cell.length_b   1.000
_cell.length_c   1.000
_cell.angle_alpha   90.00
_cell.angle_beta   90.00
_cell.angle_gamma   90.00
#
_symmetry.space_group_name_H-M   'P 1'
#
loop_
_entity.id
_entity.type
_entity.pdbx_description
1 polymer ?
#
loop_
_entity_poly.entity_id
_entity_poly.type
_entity_poly.pdbx_seq_one_letter_code
_entity_poly.pdbx_strand_id
1 'polypeptide(L)'
;MPNYPEGSHIRYNARTNLLPFPKPSNSSKPTSTARIVFAFTAPTVLQGKRIPASEGNPRYWIEDQKTRKCVLISENEVLGVVVEDCLDLKTLGRMRKARRGAVVGSG
;
A
#
# COMPACT_ATOMS: atom_id res chain seq x y z
N MET A 1 13.78 0.45 15.82
CA MET A 1 13.26 -0.60 14.91
C MET A 1 12.17 0.04 14.04
N PRO A 2 12.07 -0.31 12.74
CA PRO A 2 11.04 0.25 11.86
C PRO A 2 9.64 -0.21 12.28
N ASN A 3 8.64 0.69 12.31
CA ASN A 3 7.30 0.28 12.75
C ASN A 3 6.56 -0.61 11.74
N TYR A 4 6.96 -0.53 10.46
CA TYR A 4 6.37 -1.32 9.39
C TYR A 4 7.39 -2.31 8.79
N PRO A 5 7.15 -3.62 8.90
CA PRO A 5 8.06 -4.62 8.35
C PRO A 5 7.96 -4.72 6.82
N GLU A 6 9.00 -5.29 6.22
CA GLU A 6 9.03 -5.61 4.79
C GLU A 6 7.88 -6.54 4.41
N GLY A 7 7.34 -6.36 3.21
CA GLY A 7 6.16 -7.06 2.71
C GLY A 7 4.83 -6.46 3.15
N SER A 8 4.80 -5.54 4.12
CA SER A 8 3.56 -4.90 4.58
C SER A 8 2.89 -4.10 3.47
N HIS A 9 1.56 -4.21 3.40
CA HIS A 9 0.74 -3.32 2.59
C HIS A 9 0.41 -2.07 3.40
N ILE A 10 0.73 -0.91 2.85
CA ILE A 10 0.55 0.38 3.53
C ILE A 10 -0.22 1.35 2.66
N ARG A 11 -0.91 2.28 3.31
CA ARG A 11 -1.46 3.49 2.70
C ARG A 11 -0.49 4.63 2.97
N TYR A 12 -0.14 5.39 1.94
CA TYR A 12 0.81 6.49 2.07
C TYR A 12 0.33 7.75 1.33
N ASN A 13 0.88 8.90 1.70
CA ASN A 13 0.58 10.17 1.05
C ASN A 13 1.38 10.30 -0.25
N ALA A 14 0.70 10.30 -1.40
CA ALA A 14 1.36 10.30 -2.72
C ALA A 14 1.94 11.67 -3.13
N ARG A 15 1.64 12.75 -2.39
CA ARG A 15 2.09 14.12 -2.76
C ARG A 15 3.60 14.33 -2.65
N THR A 16 4.28 13.56 -1.84
CA THR A 16 5.70 13.77 -1.51
C THR A 16 6.66 13.10 -2.49
N ASN A 17 6.16 12.31 -3.44
CA ASN A 17 6.98 11.56 -4.39
C ASN A 17 7.29 12.27 -5.73
N LEU A 18 7.13 13.58 -5.81
CA LEU A 18 7.59 14.36 -6.96
C LEU A 18 8.67 15.36 -6.54
N LEU A 19 9.88 14.86 -6.29
CA LEU A 19 11.06 15.69 -6.52
C LEU A 19 11.18 15.96 -8.03
N PRO A 20 11.40 17.20 -8.51
CA PRO A 20 11.73 18.42 -7.78
C PRO A 20 10.75 19.58 -8.06
N PHE A 21 9.44 19.43 -7.84
CA PHE A 21 8.56 20.61 -7.86
C PHE A 21 7.52 20.54 -6.73
N PRO A 22 7.63 21.41 -5.70
CA PRO A 22 6.56 21.58 -4.74
C PRO A 22 5.44 22.33 -5.46
N LYS A 23 4.46 21.60 -6.00
CA LYS A 23 3.22 22.25 -6.44
C LYS A 23 2.25 22.24 -5.26
N PRO A 24 1.94 23.39 -4.65
CA PRO A 24 0.85 23.47 -3.70
C PRO A 24 -0.43 23.34 -4.52
N SER A 25 -1.27 22.37 -4.20
CA SER A 25 -2.66 22.43 -4.66
C SER A 25 -3.57 22.07 -3.51
N ASN A 26 -4.55 22.90 -3.25
CA ASN A 26 -5.63 22.62 -2.33
C ASN A 26 -6.43 21.40 -2.78
N SER A 27 -7.17 20.78 -1.86
CA SER A 27 -8.16 19.72 -2.09
C SER A 27 -7.61 18.28 -2.16
N SER A 28 -8.16 17.42 -1.28
CA SER A 28 -7.95 15.98 -1.09
C SER A 28 -6.52 15.46 -1.19
N LYS A 29 -5.92 15.04 -0.06
CA LYS A 29 -4.63 14.33 -0.03
C LYS A 29 -4.78 13.02 -0.84
N PRO A 30 -4.18 12.87 -2.04
CA PRO A 30 -4.25 11.61 -2.77
C PRO A 30 -3.50 10.56 -1.98
N THR A 31 -4.23 9.64 -1.37
CA THR A 31 -3.65 8.49 -0.71
C THR A 31 -3.47 7.38 -1.74
N SER A 32 -2.30 6.76 -1.77
CA SER A 32 -2.06 5.56 -2.58
C SER A 32 -1.72 4.39 -1.68
N THR A 33 -1.85 3.17 -2.22
CA THR A 33 -1.46 1.94 -1.54
C THR A 33 -0.18 1.41 -2.16
N ALA A 34 0.70 0.90 -1.31
CA ALA A 34 1.98 0.35 -1.72
C ALA A 34 2.37 -0.83 -0.84
N ARG A 35 3.30 -1.62 -1.34
CA ARG A 35 3.95 -2.68 -0.57
C ARG A 35 5.35 -2.25 -0.17
N ILE A 36 5.71 -2.44 1.08
CA ILE A 36 7.10 -2.23 1.53
C ILE A 36 7.96 -3.34 0.93
N VAL A 37 8.90 -2.95 0.09
CA VAL A 37 9.89 -3.87 -0.51
C VAL A 37 11.10 -3.98 0.41
N PHE A 38 11.56 -2.85 0.95
CA PHE A 38 12.75 -2.82 1.80
C PHE A 38 12.69 -1.68 2.83
N ALA A 39 13.22 -1.90 4.03
CA ALA A 39 13.33 -0.87 5.07
C ALA A 39 14.79 -0.54 5.37
N PHE A 40 15.21 0.68 5.01
CA PHE A 40 16.53 1.19 5.36
C PHE A 40 16.51 1.77 6.78
N THR A 41 17.34 1.21 7.66
CA THR A 41 17.56 1.70 9.04
C THR A 41 18.95 2.29 9.25
N ALA A 42 19.79 2.30 8.23
CA ALA A 42 21.12 2.90 8.25
C ALA A 42 21.36 3.72 6.97
N PRO A 43 22.24 4.74 7.01
CA PRO A 43 22.54 5.54 5.84
C PRO A 43 23.10 4.67 4.71
N THR A 44 22.58 4.82 3.50
CA THR A 44 23.00 4.02 2.35
C THR A 44 23.04 4.85 1.06
N VAL A 45 23.50 4.26 -0.03
CA VAL A 45 23.48 4.85 -1.37
C VAL A 45 22.64 3.96 -2.27
N LEU A 46 21.62 4.53 -2.89
CA LEU A 46 20.74 3.83 -3.83
C LEU A 46 20.70 4.61 -5.14
N GLN A 47 21.04 3.95 -6.25
CA GLN A 47 21.12 4.56 -7.58
C GLN A 47 21.97 5.85 -7.60
N GLY A 48 23.09 5.84 -6.88
CA GLY A 48 23.98 7.01 -6.76
C GLY A 48 23.45 8.13 -5.86
N LYS A 49 22.27 8.00 -5.26
CA LYS A 49 21.70 8.98 -4.32
C LYS A 49 21.91 8.52 -2.88
N ARG A 50 22.40 9.41 -2.03
CA ARG A 50 22.54 9.16 -0.60
C ARG A 50 21.16 9.17 0.06
N ILE A 51 20.83 8.09 0.75
CA ILE A 51 19.62 7.93 1.54
C ILE A 51 19.98 8.19 3.01
N PRO A 52 19.50 9.30 3.61
CA PRO A 52 19.63 9.53 5.04
C PRO A 52 18.55 8.72 5.78
N ALA A 53 18.90 7.51 6.19
CA ALA A 53 18.08 6.64 7.03
C ALA A 53 18.80 6.37 8.35
N SER A 54 18.02 6.19 9.43
CA SER A 54 18.52 5.80 10.74
C SER A 54 17.47 4.96 11.47
N GLU A 55 17.84 4.34 12.58
CA GLU A 55 16.89 3.52 13.36
C GLU A 55 15.70 4.31 13.91
N GLY A 56 15.88 5.60 14.19
CA GLY A 56 14.82 6.51 14.63
C GLY A 56 14.12 7.25 13.50
N ASN A 57 14.60 7.11 12.26
CA ASN A 57 13.97 7.69 11.07
C ASN A 57 14.23 6.78 9.86
N PRO A 58 13.57 5.61 9.81
CA PRO A 58 13.75 4.67 8.73
C PRO A 58 13.22 5.23 7.41
N ARG A 59 13.79 4.75 6.30
CA ARG A 59 13.33 5.05 4.95
C ARG A 59 12.83 3.78 4.30
N TYR A 60 11.63 3.83 3.72
CA TYR A 60 10.99 2.68 3.10
C TYR A 60 11.07 2.77 1.59
N TRP A 61 11.63 1.74 0.98
CA TRP A 61 11.48 1.49 -0.45
C TRP A 61 10.17 0.75 -0.67
N ILE A 62 9.24 1.37 -1.38
CA ILE A 62 7.88 0.87 -1.55
C ILE A 62 7.57 0.70 -3.04
N GLU A 63 6.80 -0.32 -3.40
CA GLU A 63 6.23 -0.48 -4.74
C GLU A 63 4.77 -0.01 -4.71
N ASP A 64 4.49 1.09 -5.42
CA ASP A 64 3.13 1.62 -5.55
C ASP A 64 2.28 0.66 -6.38
N GLN A 65 1.15 0.21 -5.83
CA GLN A 65 0.31 -0.80 -6.47
C GLN A 65 -0.33 -0.31 -7.77
N LYS A 66 -0.64 1.00 -7.85
CA LYS A 66 -1.32 1.60 -9.01
C LYS A 66 -0.37 1.79 -10.19
N THR A 67 0.84 2.28 -9.91
CA THR A 67 1.81 2.67 -10.94
C THR A 67 2.88 1.61 -11.17
N ARG A 68 3.00 0.61 -10.29
CA ARG A 68 4.08 -0.40 -10.26
C ARG A 68 5.48 0.23 -10.18
N LYS A 69 5.57 1.48 -9.73
CA LYS A 69 6.83 2.19 -9.57
C LYS A 69 7.35 2.05 -8.15
N CYS A 70 8.66 1.88 -8.05
CA CYS A 70 9.33 1.93 -6.78
C CYS A 70 9.61 3.38 -6.38
N VAL A 71 9.27 3.73 -5.14
CA VAL A 71 9.46 5.06 -4.58
C VAL A 71 10.00 4.96 -3.15
N LEU A 72 10.73 5.99 -2.73
CA LEU A 72 11.32 6.05 -1.39
C LEU A 72 10.48 7.01 -0.53
N ILE A 73 9.96 6.52 0.58
CA ILE A 73 9.20 7.34 1.53
C ILE A 73 9.82 7.28 2.93
N SER A 74 9.50 8.27 3.75
CA SER A 74 9.72 8.27 5.18
C SER A 74 8.54 7.65 5.92
N GLU A 75 8.78 7.26 7.16
CA GLU A 75 7.75 6.74 8.05
C GLU A 75 6.57 7.70 8.26
N ASN A 76 6.85 9.01 8.32
CA ASN A 76 5.84 10.06 8.51
C ASN A 76 4.86 10.18 7.33
N GLU A 77 5.17 9.58 6.19
CA GLU A 77 4.31 9.56 5.00
C GLU A 77 3.36 8.36 5.00
N VAL A 78 3.59 7.39 5.88
CA VAL A 78 2.73 6.22 6.07
C VAL A 78 1.52 6.64 6.89
N LEU A 79 0.33 6.44 6.31
CA LEU A 79 -0.95 6.76 6.94
C LEU A 79 -1.53 5.57 7.72
N GLY A 80 -1.05 4.36 7.46
CA GLY A 80 -1.44 3.14 8.14
C GLY A 80 -1.20 1.89 7.30
N VAL A 81 -1.35 0.73 7.93
CA VAL A 81 -1.29 -0.58 7.27
C VAL A 81 -2.65 -0.90 6.65
N VAL A 82 -2.66 -1.37 5.41
CA VAL A 82 -3.85 -1.97 4.79
C VAL A 82 -3.87 -3.43 5.22
N VAL A 83 -4.73 -3.73 6.18
CA VAL A 83 -5.10 -5.12 6.45
C VAL A 83 -5.95 -5.53 5.25
N GLU A 84 -5.36 -6.27 4.31
CA GLU A 84 -6.21 -7.08 3.44
C GLU A 84 -6.82 -8.11 4.38
N ASP A 85 -8.07 -7.86 4.78
CA ASP A 85 -8.90 -8.92 5.32
C ASP A 85 -8.78 -10.05 4.32
N CYS A 86 -8.09 -11.13 4.72
CA CYS A 86 -8.21 -12.39 4.03
C CYS A 86 -9.70 -12.69 4.07
N LEU A 87 -10.41 -12.35 2.99
CA LEU A 87 -11.75 -12.82 2.73
C LEU A 87 -11.60 -14.33 2.68
N ASP A 88 -11.80 -14.94 3.84
CA ASP A 88 -11.83 -16.36 4.06
C ASP A 88 -12.74 -16.91 2.97
N LEU A 89 -12.17 -17.66 2.01
CA LEU A 89 -12.88 -18.15 0.83
C LEU A 89 -14.12 -18.98 1.19
N LYS A 90 -14.31 -19.29 2.48
CA LYS A 90 -15.51 -19.90 3.06
C LYS A 90 -16.77 -19.02 2.95
N THR A 91 -16.66 -17.69 2.87
CA THR A 91 -17.85 -16.81 2.80
C THR A 91 -18.42 -16.67 1.38
N LEU A 92 -17.59 -16.85 0.35
CA LEU A 92 -18.03 -16.83 -1.06
C LEU A 92 -18.76 -18.11 -1.51
N GLY A 93 -18.70 -19.19 -0.72
CA GLY A 93 -19.43 -20.43 -0.96
C GLY A 93 -20.93 -20.39 -0.64
N ARG A 94 -21.43 -19.37 0.09
CA ARG A 94 -22.85 -19.28 0.50
C ARG A 94 -23.76 -18.47 -0.43
N MET A 95 -23.22 -17.80 -1.46
CA MET A 95 -24.03 -17.02 -2.43
C MET A 95 -24.28 -17.75 -3.77
N ARG A 96 -24.21 -19.09 -3.80
CA ARG A 96 -24.68 -19.91 -4.93
C ARG A 96 -25.67 -20.98 -4.49
N LYS A 97 -26.66 -20.64 -3.65
CA LYS A 97 -27.80 -21.55 -3.39
C LYS A 97 -29.09 -20.84 -2.98
N ALA A 98 -29.50 -19.85 -3.77
CA ALA A 98 -30.88 -19.36 -3.88
C ALA A 98 -30.91 -18.62 -5.22
N ARG A 99 -31.51 -19.07 -6.33
CA ARG A 99 -32.76 -19.78 -6.55
C ARG A 99 -32.61 -20.70 -7.78
N ARG A 100 -32.52 -22.01 -7.57
CA ARG A 100 -32.94 -23.02 -8.57
C ARG A 100 -33.93 -23.94 -7.82
N GLY A 101 -35.15 -23.99 -8.32
CA GLY A 101 -36.33 -24.61 -7.70
C GLY A 101 -37.39 -23.53 -7.44
N ALA A 102 -38.59 -23.54 -8.01
CA ALA A 102 -39.33 -24.47 -8.84
C ALA A 102 -40.03 -23.63 -9.95
N VAL A 103 -40.39 -24.17 -11.11
CA VAL A 103 -41.73 -24.73 -11.34
C VAL A 103 -41.67 -25.82 -12.40
N VAL A 104 -42.31 -26.92 -12.05
CA VAL A 104 -42.60 -28.12 -12.81
C VAL A 104 -43.96 -27.90 -13.49
N GLY A 105 -44.06 -28.24 -14.78
CA GLY A 105 -45.20 -28.93 -15.41
C GLY A 105 -46.61 -28.31 -15.46
N SER A 106 -47.17 -28.42 -16.68
CA SER A 106 -48.54 -28.84 -17.01
C SER A 106 -49.62 -27.77 -17.18
N GLY A 107 -50.16 -27.70 -18.40
CA GLY A 107 -51.35 -26.92 -18.79
C GLY A 107 -51.32 -26.56 -20.26
#